data_AF-A0A7S2N286-F1
#
_entry.id   AF-A0A7S2N286-F1
#
_cell.length_a   1.000
_cell.length_b   1.000
_cell.length_c   1.000
_cell.angle_alpha   90.00
_cell.angle_beta   90.00
_cell.angle_gamma   90.00
#
_symmetry.space_group_name_H-M   'P 1'
#
loop_
_entity.id
_entity.type
_entity.pdbx_description
1 polymer ?
#
loop_
_entity_poly.entity_id
_entity_poly.type
_entity_poly.pdbx_seq_one_letter_code
_entity_poly.pdbx_strand_id
1 'polypeptide(L)'
;LQAANALDVVLSMGLNVLLLIAALFVPAGNAAHSLAVMCVVLAVAMWACMFTLIAYALYSRFLRKSVRFDFFICHHKKGAGNFARLLKMSLAQRRVFLDSDDLGDLTKLFGHVRSDTRTLLVVCSKEILARPWCMGEVATAHASGVAAVTV
;
A
#
# COMPACT_ATOMS: atom_id res chain seq x y z
N LEU A 1 3.40 -12.10 22.05
CA LEU A 1 2.20 -12.39 21.23
C LEU A 1 2.55 -12.75 19.78
N GLN A 2 3.18 -11.87 19.00
CA GLN A 2 3.52 -12.16 17.59
C GLN A 2 4.43 -13.39 17.39
N ALA A 3 5.46 -13.57 18.23
CA ALA A 3 6.34 -14.73 18.17
C ALA A 3 5.64 -16.05 18.54
N ALA A 4 4.68 -16.01 19.47
CA ALA A 4 3.91 -17.19 19.86
C ALA A 4 2.98 -17.66 18.73
N ASN A 5 2.33 -16.72 18.03
CA ASN A 5 1.49 -17.04 16.88
C ASN A 5 2.30 -17.60 15.70
N ALA A 6 3.51 -17.08 15.48
CA ALA A 6 4.40 -17.61 14.44
C ALA A 6 4.84 -19.05 14.74
N LEU A 7 5.18 -19.34 16.00
CA LEU A 7 5.55 -20.68 16.43
C LEU A 7 4.38 -21.67 16.29
N ASP A 8 3.17 -21.25 16.66
CA ASP A 8 1.95 -22.06 16.55
C ASP A 8 1.62 -22.43 15.10
N VAL A 9 1.78 -21.48 14.17
CA VAL A 9 1.63 -21.72 12.72
C VAL A 9 2.66 -22.74 12.21
N VAL A 10 3.93 -22.62 12.62
CA VAL A 10 5.00 -23.54 12.19
C VAL A 10 4.74 -24.96 12.72
N LEU A 11 4.36 -25.09 13.99
CA LEU A 11 4.05 -26.40 14.59
C LEU A 11 2.83 -27.05 13.95
N SER A 12 1.77 -26.28 13.72
CA SER A 12 0.56 -26.75 13.04
C SER A 12 0.85 -27.19 11.61
N MET A 13 1.75 -26.51 10.89
CA MET A 13 2.19 -26.94 9.56
C MET A 13 2.99 -28.23 9.59
N GLY A 14 3.93 -28.37 10.52
CA GLY A 14 4.73 -29.57 10.68
C GLY A 14 3.86 -30.80 10.99
N LEU A 15 2.86 -30.63 11.85
CA LEU A 15 1.90 -31.69 12.19
C LEU A 15 1.08 -32.13 10.97
N ASN A 16 0.61 -31.19 10.15
CA ASN A 16 -0.14 -31.53 8.94
C ASN A 16 0.70 -32.31 7.92
N VAL A 17 1.98 -31.99 7.75
CA VAL A 17 2.89 -32.76 6.87
C VAL A 17 3.11 -34.16 7.40
N LEU A 18 3.28 -34.32 8.72
CA LEU A 18 3.42 -35.64 9.33
C LEU A 18 2.15 -36.48 9.15
N LEU A 19 0.96 -35.89 9.31
CA LEU A 19 -0.32 -36.57 9.07
C LEU A 19 -0.48 -37.00 7.61
N LEU A 20 -0.05 -36.17 6.66
CA LEU A 20 -0.06 -36.53 5.23
C LEU A 20 0.85 -37.71 4.92
N ILE A 21 2.07 -37.69 5.44
CA ILE A 21 3.03 -38.77 5.22
C ILE A 21 2.47 -40.06 5.84
N ALA A 22 1.92 -39.99 7.05
CA ALA A 22 1.31 -41.14 7.72
C ALA A 22 0.10 -41.72 6.95
N ALA A 23 -0.72 -40.87 6.31
CA ALA A 23 -1.86 -41.31 5.50
C ALA A 23 -1.44 -42.15 4.27
N LEU A 24 -0.21 -41.98 3.77
CA LEU A 24 0.32 -42.77 2.65
C LEU A 24 0.70 -44.21 3.05
N PHE A 25 0.87 -44.49 4.36
CA PHE A 25 1.28 -45.79 4.87
C PHE A 25 0.13 -46.67 5.38
N VAL A 26 -1.13 -46.20 5.31
CA VAL A 26 -2.30 -46.98 5.76
C VAL A 26 -2.64 -48.04 4.71
N PRO A 27 -2.45 -49.35 4.98
CA PRO A 27 -2.87 -50.41 4.07
C PRO A 27 -4.35 -50.72 4.33
N ALA A 28 -5.25 -50.37 3.41
CA ALA A 28 -6.64 -50.82 3.46
C ALA A 28 -7.37 -50.60 2.13
N GLY A 29 -8.43 -51.37 1.90
CA GLY A 29 -9.23 -51.40 0.66
C GLY A 29 -9.87 -50.05 0.26
N ASN A 30 -10.74 -50.07 -0.75
CA ASN A 30 -11.21 -48.90 -1.50
C ASN A 30 -11.62 -47.65 -0.67
N ALA A 31 -12.14 -47.83 0.55
CA ALA A 31 -12.49 -46.74 1.46
C ALA A 31 -11.27 -45.98 2.03
N ALA A 32 -10.18 -46.67 2.37
CA ALA A 32 -8.98 -46.05 2.92
C ALA A 32 -8.20 -45.26 1.86
N HIS A 33 -8.17 -45.76 0.61
CA HIS A 33 -7.60 -45.02 -0.52
C HIS A 33 -8.34 -43.70 -0.76
N SER A 34 -9.67 -43.70 -0.69
CA SER A 34 -10.48 -42.50 -0.88
C SER A 34 -10.23 -41.45 0.21
N LEU A 35 -10.07 -41.90 1.47
CA LEU A 35 -9.74 -41.03 2.59
C LEU A 35 -8.33 -40.43 2.47
N ALA A 36 -7.33 -41.25 2.10
CA ALA A 36 -5.95 -40.79 1.92
C ALA A 36 -5.85 -39.72 0.83
N VAL A 37 -6.52 -39.90 -0.31
CA VAL A 37 -6.56 -38.91 -1.39
C VAL A 37 -7.19 -37.59 -0.91
N MET A 38 -8.30 -37.65 -0.16
CA MET A 38 -8.91 -36.44 0.41
C MET A 38 -7.95 -35.69 1.35
N CYS A 39 -7.23 -36.40 2.22
CA CYS A 39 -6.24 -35.79 3.10
C CYS A 39 -5.11 -35.09 2.32
N VAL A 40 -4.57 -35.76 1.28
CA VAL A 40 -3.53 -35.19 0.42
C VAL A 40 -4.01 -33.92 -0.28
N VAL A 41 -5.22 -33.95 -0.86
CA VAL A 41 -5.80 -32.78 -1.54
C VAL A 41 -5.97 -31.61 -0.57
N LEU A 42 -6.51 -31.84 0.62
CA LEU A 42 -6.72 -30.80 1.63
C LEU A 42 -5.41 -30.15 2.07
N ALA A 43 -4.36 -30.94 2.28
CA ALA A 43 -3.10 -30.35 2.70
C ALA A 43 -2.37 -29.63 1.56
N VAL A 44 -2.43 -30.13 0.33
CA VAL A 44 -1.91 -29.39 -0.83
C VAL A 44 -2.63 -28.04 -0.94
N ALA A 45 -3.96 -28.01 -0.78
CA ALA A 45 -4.74 -26.77 -0.77
C ALA A 45 -4.31 -25.83 0.38
N MET A 46 -4.03 -26.38 1.57
CA MET A 46 -3.55 -25.60 2.72
C MET A 46 -2.18 -24.98 2.46
N TRP A 47 -1.23 -25.74 1.90
CA TRP A 47 0.10 -25.24 1.51
C TRP A 47 -0.01 -24.14 0.45
N ALA A 48 -0.80 -24.37 -0.59
CA ALA A 48 -1.05 -23.38 -1.63
C ALA A 48 -1.62 -22.07 -1.04
N CYS A 49 -2.63 -22.17 -0.16
CA CYS A 49 -3.20 -21.02 0.54
C CYS A 49 -2.14 -20.27 1.34
N MET A 50 -1.32 -20.97 2.14
CA MET A 50 -0.26 -20.31 2.90
C MET A 50 0.74 -19.57 1.99
N PHE A 51 1.24 -20.20 0.93
CA PHE A 51 2.20 -19.56 0.04
C PHE A 51 1.61 -18.33 -0.64
N THR A 52 0.33 -18.37 -1.04
CA THR A 52 -0.35 -17.19 -1.61
C THR A 52 -0.47 -16.05 -0.58
N LEU A 53 -0.81 -16.35 0.67
CA LEU A 53 -0.90 -15.36 1.74
C LEU A 53 0.46 -14.74 2.08
N ILE A 54 1.52 -15.56 2.13
CA ILE A 54 2.89 -15.07 2.36
C ILE A 54 3.33 -14.18 1.20
N ALA A 55 3.12 -14.62 -0.05
CA ALA A 55 3.46 -13.82 -1.23
C ALA A 55 2.70 -12.48 -1.23
N TYR A 56 1.40 -12.49 -0.92
CA TYR A 56 0.59 -11.29 -0.77
C TYR A 56 1.09 -10.38 0.36
N ALA A 57 1.44 -10.94 1.51
CA ALA A 57 1.97 -10.18 2.64
C ALA A 57 3.30 -9.52 2.29
N LEU A 58 4.23 -10.24 1.67
CA LEU A 58 5.50 -9.71 1.19
C LEU A 58 5.28 -8.60 0.15
N TYR A 59 4.41 -8.83 -0.84
CA TYR A 59 4.03 -7.82 -1.82
C TYR A 59 3.48 -6.56 -1.15
N SER A 60 2.54 -6.72 -0.22
CA SER A 60 1.91 -5.59 0.47
C SER A 60 2.86 -4.83 1.39
N ARG A 61 3.90 -5.49 1.92
CA ARG A 61 4.86 -4.88 2.84
C ARG A 61 6.02 -4.20 2.12
N PHE A 62 6.50 -4.77 1.01
CA PHE A 62 7.66 -4.26 0.28
C PHE A 62 7.30 -3.41 -0.93
N LEU A 63 6.21 -3.70 -1.63
CA LEU A 63 5.87 -3.03 -2.89
C LEU A 63 4.74 -2.02 -2.75
N ARG A 64 3.95 -2.08 -1.67
CA ARG A 64 2.92 -1.06 -1.42
C ARG A 64 3.58 0.20 -0.89
N LYS A 65 3.77 1.17 -1.78
CA LYS A 65 4.31 2.51 -1.45
C LYS A 65 3.49 3.12 -0.31
N SER A 66 4.09 3.33 0.87
CA SER A 66 3.43 3.96 2.00
C SER A 66 3.39 5.48 1.78
N VAL A 67 2.32 5.96 1.16
CA VAL A 67 2.11 7.41 0.97
C VAL A 67 1.66 8.05 2.28
N ARG A 68 2.32 9.15 2.66
CA ARG A 68 2.02 9.93 3.87
C ARG A 68 0.80 10.83 3.68
N PHE A 69 0.58 11.32 2.46
CA PHE A 69 -0.47 12.24 2.09
C PHE A 69 -1.33 11.65 0.96
N ASP A 70 -2.64 11.72 1.14
CA ASP A 70 -3.60 11.35 0.12
C ASP A 70 -3.63 12.43 -0.97
N PHE A 71 -3.51 13.70 -0.56
CA PHE A 71 -3.45 14.84 -1.47
C PHE A 71 -2.34 15.81 -1.10
N PHE A 72 -1.69 16.36 -2.12
CA PHE A 72 -0.80 17.52 -1.99
C PHE A 72 -1.41 18.66 -2.79
N ILE A 73 -1.62 19.83 -2.17
CA ILE A 73 -2.21 20.99 -2.85
C ILE A 73 -1.11 21.92 -3.39
N CYS A 74 -0.87 21.82 -4.71
CA CYS A 74 -0.09 22.78 -5.48
C CYS A 74 -0.95 24.01 -5.76
N HIS A 75 -0.53 25.18 -5.30
CA HIS A 75 -1.31 26.40 -5.48
C HIS A 75 -0.43 27.65 -5.57
N HIS A 76 -0.95 28.67 -6.25
CA HIS A 76 -0.33 29.99 -6.20
C HIS A 76 -0.69 30.68 -4.88
N LYS A 77 0.29 30.84 -3.98
CA LYS A 77 0.09 31.40 -2.63
C LYS A 77 -0.69 32.73 -2.60
N LYS A 78 -0.37 33.68 -3.47
CA LYS A 78 -1.04 34.99 -3.50
C LYS A 78 -2.44 34.94 -4.11
N GLY A 79 -2.62 34.16 -5.19
CA GLY A 79 -3.86 34.15 -5.96
C GLY A 79 -4.89 33.13 -5.51
N ALA A 80 -4.46 32.04 -4.85
CA ALA A 80 -5.30 30.88 -4.57
C ALA A 80 -5.14 30.33 -3.15
N GLY A 81 -4.38 31.00 -2.26
CA GLY A 81 -4.12 30.52 -0.90
C GLY A 81 -5.39 30.27 -0.07
N ASN A 82 -6.36 31.19 -0.12
CA ASN A 82 -7.63 31.04 0.61
C ASN A 82 -8.44 29.84 0.10
N PHE A 83 -8.51 29.65 -1.22
CA PHE A 83 -9.19 28.50 -1.81
C PHE A 83 -8.46 27.20 -1.49
N ALA A 84 -7.13 27.18 -1.54
CA ALA A 84 -6.33 26.02 -1.15
C ALA A 84 -6.58 25.62 0.32
N ARG A 85 -6.69 26.60 1.22
CA ARG A 85 -7.04 26.36 2.63
C ARG A 85 -8.48 25.85 2.78
N LEU A 86 -9.44 26.44 2.07
CA LEU A 86 -10.84 25.97 2.06
C LEU A 86 -10.94 24.54 1.53
N LEU A 87 -10.24 24.23 0.44
CA LEU A 87 -10.17 22.90 -0.14
C LEU A 87 -9.59 21.89 0.86
N LYS A 88 -8.49 22.24 1.54
CA LYS A 88 -7.94 21.42 2.62
C LYS A 88 -8.98 21.16 3.73
N MET A 89 -9.73 22.17 4.16
CA MET A 89 -10.78 22.02 5.17
C MET A 89 -11.93 21.13 4.67
N SER A 90 -12.33 21.24 3.40
CA SER A 90 -13.35 20.36 2.81
C SER A 90 -12.91 18.90 2.75
N LEU A 91 -11.59 18.66 2.68
CA LEU A 91 -10.95 17.35 2.67
C LEU A 91 -10.51 16.90 4.08
N ALA A 92 -11.12 17.41 5.17
CA ALA A 92 -10.68 17.20 6.55
C ALA A 92 -10.50 15.71 6.97
N GLN A 93 -11.21 14.78 6.32
CA GLN A 93 -11.09 13.33 6.58
C GLN A 93 -9.90 12.67 5.85
N ARG A 94 -9.09 13.44 5.12
CA ARG A 94 -7.98 12.97 4.30
C ARG A 94 -6.68 13.61 4.78
N ARG A 95 -5.56 12.93 4.53
CA ARG A 95 -4.23 13.46 4.85
C ARG A 95 -3.81 14.40 3.73
N VAL A 96 -3.99 15.70 3.95
CA VAL A 96 -3.71 16.74 2.94
C VAL A 96 -2.48 17.56 3.33
N PHE A 97 -1.49 17.56 2.44
CA PHE A 97 -0.34 18.45 2.54
C PHE A 97 -0.63 19.79 1.84
N LEU A 98 -0.28 20.88 2.51
CA LEU A 98 -0.36 22.24 2.02
C LEU A 98 0.92 22.96 2.46
N ASP A 99 1.66 23.58 1.52
CA ASP A 99 2.97 24.19 1.82
C ASP A 99 2.90 25.15 3.02
N SER A 100 1.79 25.88 3.14
CA SER A 100 1.64 26.94 4.13
C SER A 100 1.67 26.45 5.58
N ASP A 101 1.50 25.15 5.79
CA ASP A 101 1.36 24.55 7.11
C ASP A 101 2.68 23.95 7.64
N ASP A 102 3.67 23.72 6.78
CA ASP A 102 4.98 23.16 7.12
C ASP A 102 6.10 24.00 6.49
N LEU A 103 6.12 25.30 6.85
CA LEU A 103 7.00 26.34 6.29
C LEU A 103 8.47 26.24 6.76
N GLY A 104 8.93 25.04 7.12
CA GLY A 104 10.26 24.84 7.70
C GLY A 104 11.37 24.64 6.68
N ASP A 105 11.10 23.96 5.56
CA ASP A 105 12.13 23.57 4.59
C ASP A 105 11.56 23.26 3.19
N LEU A 106 11.63 24.24 2.28
CA LEU A 106 11.19 24.07 0.89
C LEU A 106 12.04 23.07 0.10
N THR A 107 13.22 22.69 0.60
CA THR A 107 14.10 21.70 -0.05
C THR A 107 13.45 20.31 -0.08
N LYS A 108 12.52 20.04 0.85
CA LYS A 108 11.79 18.77 0.95
C LYS A 108 10.52 18.72 0.10
N LEU A 109 10.09 19.85 -0.47
CA LEU A 109 8.81 19.99 -1.17
C LEU A 109 8.65 18.96 -2.31
N PHE A 110 9.64 18.88 -3.19
CA PHE A 110 9.63 17.92 -4.29
C PHE A 110 9.78 16.46 -3.81
N GLY A 111 10.48 16.25 -2.69
CA GLY A 111 10.52 14.95 -2.02
C GLY A 111 9.14 14.50 -1.57
N HIS A 112 8.36 15.40 -0.97
CA HIS A 112 6.99 15.13 -0.56
C HIS A 112 6.08 14.82 -1.76
N VAL A 113 6.22 15.57 -2.87
CA VAL A 113 5.48 15.26 -4.10
C VAL A 113 5.85 13.87 -4.63
N ARG A 114 7.15 13.57 -4.76
CA ARG A 114 7.65 12.32 -5.35
C ARG A 114 7.31 11.06 -4.54
N SER A 115 7.53 11.11 -3.23
CA SER A 115 7.55 9.91 -2.39
C SER A 115 6.34 9.80 -1.49
N ASP A 116 5.84 10.93 -0.99
CA ASP A 116 4.89 10.96 0.12
C ASP A 116 3.46 11.23 -0.33
N THR A 117 3.25 11.61 -1.59
CA THR A 117 1.96 12.03 -2.13
C THR A 117 1.36 10.97 -3.03
N ARG A 118 0.06 10.70 -2.84
CA ARG A 118 -0.72 9.86 -3.75
C ARG A 118 -1.22 10.63 -4.97
N THR A 119 -1.81 11.80 -4.74
CA THR A 119 -2.39 12.65 -5.79
C THR A 119 -1.98 14.11 -5.58
N LEU A 120 -1.47 14.74 -6.62
CA LEU A 120 -1.23 16.18 -6.66
C LEU A 120 -2.52 16.90 -7.11
N LEU A 121 -3.05 17.79 -6.28
CA LEU A 121 -4.15 18.70 -6.64
C LEU A 121 -3.55 20.01 -7.08
N VAL A 122 -3.73 20.36 -8.35
CA VAL A 122 -3.21 21.59 -8.96
C VAL A 122 -4.34 22.61 -9.00
N VAL A 123 -4.27 23.60 -8.11
CA VAL A 123 -5.26 24.67 -8.06
C VAL A 123 -4.99 25.66 -9.20
N CYS A 124 -5.84 25.63 -10.20
CA CYS A 124 -5.71 26.43 -11.41
C CYS A 124 -6.03 27.90 -11.11
N SER A 125 -4.99 28.73 -11.08
CA SER A 125 -5.10 30.19 -10.97
C SER A 125 -4.28 30.86 -12.08
N LYS A 126 -4.58 32.13 -12.36
CA LYS A 126 -3.99 32.88 -13.48
C LYS A 126 -2.45 32.83 -13.54
N GLU A 127 -1.78 32.73 -12.39
CA GLU A 127 -0.32 32.79 -12.29
C GLU A 127 0.33 31.46 -11.89
N ILE A 128 -0.41 30.34 -11.87
CA ILE A 128 0.13 29.05 -11.40
C ILE A 128 1.35 28.60 -12.22
N LEU A 129 1.30 28.78 -13.54
CA LEU A 129 2.36 28.39 -14.46
C LEU A 129 3.56 29.36 -14.42
N ALA A 130 3.38 30.57 -13.89
CA ALA A 130 4.44 31.56 -13.76
C ALA A 130 5.29 31.35 -12.49
N ARG A 131 4.89 30.42 -11.61
CA ARG A 131 5.59 30.13 -10.35
C ARG A 131 6.50 28.91 -10.53
N PRO A 132 7.84 29.08 -10.46
CA PRO A 132 8.78 27.97 -10.65
C PRO A 132 8.53 26.80 -9.70
N TRP A 133 8.13 27.08 -8.45
CA TRP A 133 7.82 26.04 -7.46
C TRP A 133 6.63 25.18 -7.88
N CYS A 134 5.52 25.80 -8.31
CA CYS A 134 4.33 25.07 -8.75
C CYS A 134 4.61 24.24 -10.00
N MET A 135 5.35 24.80 -10.96
CA MET A 135 5.80 24.05 -12.13
C MET A 135 6.73 22.90 -11.75
N GLY A 136 7.62 23.10 -10.79
CA GLY A 136 8.50 22.07 -10.25
C GLY A 136 7.72 20.93 -9.59
N GLU A 137 6.65 21.23 -8.85
CA GLU A 137 5.76 20.23 -8.26
C GLU A 137 5.05 19.41 -9.33
N VAL A 138 4.48 20.06 -10.35
CA VAL A 138 3.80 19.38 -11.47
C VAL A 138 4.79 18.52 -12.26
N ALA A 139 5.96 19.05 -12.58
CA ALA A 139 7.01 18.31 -13.29
C ALA A 139 7.51 17.12 -12.47
N THR A 140 7.69 17.28 -11.15
CA THR A 140 8.10 16.21 -10.24
C THR A 140 7.04 15.11 -10.16
N ALA A 141 5.76 15.48 -10.08
CA ALA A 141 4.66 14.53 -10.08
C ALA A 141 4.63 13.73 -11.38
N HIS A 142 4.77 14.39 -12.53
CA HIS A 142 4.83 13.75 -13.83
C HIS A 142 6.02 12.77 -13.94
N ALA A 143 7.23 13.23 -13.58
CA ALA A 143 8.45 12.40 -13.63
C ALA A 143 8.40 11.20 -12.66
N SER A 144 7.62 11.29 -11.58
CA SER A 144 7.52 10.26 -10.54
C SER A 144 6.27 9.38 -10.65
N GLY A 145 5.45 9.56 -11.70
CA GLY A 145 4.21 8.81 -11.90
C GLY A 145 3.12 9.09 -10.86
N VAL A 146 3.15 10.26 -10.22
CA VAL A 146 2.13 10.69 -9.26
C VAL A 146 0.96 11.30 -10.04
N ALA A 147 -0.26 10.87 -9.74
CA ALA A 147 -1.45 11.38 -10.41
C ALA A 147 -1.63 12.88 -10.14
N ALA A 148 -1.80 13.69 -11.17
CA ALA A 148 -2.08 15.12 -11.05
C ALA A 148 -3.51 15.41 -11.52
N VAL A 149 -4.27 16.12 -10.69
CA VAL A 149 -5.66 16.51 -10.96
C VAL A 149 -5.77 18.02 -10.83
N THR A 150 -6.28 18.68 -11.86
CA THR A 150 -6.55 20.13 -11.85
C THR A 150 -7.86 20.43 -11.16
N VAL A 151 -7.88 21.45 -10.31
CA VAL A 151 -9.03 21.91 -9.52
C VAL A 151 -9.21 23.41 -9.69
#